data_AF-A0A7K2ZPN9-F1
#
_entry.id   AF-A0A7K2ZPN9-F1
#
_cell.length_a   1.000
_cell.length_b   1.000
_cell.length_c   1.000
_cell.angle_alpha   90.00
_cell.angle_beta   90.00
_cell.angle_gamma   90.00
#
_symmetry.space_group_name_H-M   'P 1'
#
loop_
_entity.id
_entity.type
_entity.pdbx_description
1 polymer ?
#
loop_
_entity_poly.entity_id
_entity_poly.type
_entity_poly.pdbx_seq_one_letter_code
_entity_poly.pdbx_strand_id
1 'polypeptide(L)' 'MTEAERTTPVHGVPCWVSLMTRDLRAAQDFYTAVLGWDFRSGTLGEGFAVAHADGLPVAGIGRIGPGLPTA' A
#
# COMPACT_ATOMS: atom_id res chain seq x y z
N MET A 1 -14.74 2.33 20.78
CA MET A 1 -14.25 1.99 19.43
C MET A 1 -12.83 1.49 19.62
N THR A 2 -12.63 0.21 19.36
CA THR A 2 -11.54 -0.62 19.90
C THR A 2 -10.16 -0.10 19.50
N GLU A 3 -9.32 0.12 20.51
CA GLU A 3 -7.90 0.42 20.34
C GLU A 3 -7.26 -0.73 19.55
N ALA A 4 -6.76 -0.44 18.35
CA ALA A 4 -6.00 -1.40 17.57
C ALA A 4 -4.87 -1.94 18.47
N GLU A 5 -4.94 -3.24 18.75
CA GLU A 5 -4.02 -3.95 19.61
C GLU A 5 -2.60 -3.72 19.08
N ARG A 6 -1.81 -2.89 19.77
CA ARG A 6 -0.44 -2.58 19.38
C ARG A 6 0.41 -3.83 19.58
N THR A 7 0.35 -4.75 18.62
CA THR A 7 1.23 -5.92 18.60
C THR A 7 2.65 -5.41 18.51
N THR A 8 3.47 -5.68 19.52
CA THR A 8 4.90 -5.40 19.46
C THR A 8 5.46 -6.12 18.24
N PRO A 9 6.05 -5.42 17.25
CA PRO A 9 6.59 -6.08 16.08
C PRO A 9 7.69 -7.05 16.51
N VAL A 10 7.41 -8.35 16.43
CA VAL A 10 8.43 -9.37 16.68
C VAL A 10 9.33 -9.45 15.45
N HIS A 11 10.62 -9.66 15.67
CA HIS A 11 11.57 -9.69 14.56
C HIS A 11 11.21 -10.84 13.61
N GLY A 12 11.05 -10.52 12.32
CA GLY A 12 10.71 -11.49 11.28
C GLY A 12 9.22 -11.53 10.87
N VAL A 13 8.33 -10.74 11.48
CA VAL A 13 6.96 -10.60 10.93
C VAL A 13 6.94 -9.79 9.64
N PRO A 14 6.11 -10.17 8.66
CA PRO A 14 5.85 -9.33 7.49
C PRO A 14 5.31 -7.98 7.96
N CYS A 15 6.09 -6.92 7.73
CA CYS A 15 5.78 -5.57 8.19
C CYS A 15 5.48 -4.59 7.05
N TRP A 16 5.69 -5.02 5.80
CA TRP A 16 5.53 -4.16 4.63
C TRP A 16 5.20 -4.97 3.38
N VAL A 17 4.28 -4.46 2.56
CA VAL A 17 3.96 -5.03 1.24
C VAL A 17 4.33 -4.03 0.14
N SER A 18 4.90 -4.53 -0.96
CA SER A 18 5.15 -3.74 -2.17
C SER A 18 4.36 -4.33 -3.33
N LEU A 19 3.56 -3.50 -3.99
CA LEU A 19 2.75 -3.87 -5.13
C LEU A 19 3.14 -3.04 -6.34
N MET A 20 3.30 -3.69 -7.49
CA MET A 20 3.49 -3.05 -8.77
C MET A 20 2.27 -3.33 -9.65
N THR A 21 1.59 -2.28 -10.12
CA THR A 21 0.35 -2.37 -10.91
C THR A 21 0.44 -1.58 -12.20
N ARG A 22 -0.32 -1.96 -13.23
CA ARG A 22 -0.46 -1.17 -14.46
C ARG A 22 -1.40 0.03 -14.26
N ASP A 23 -2.39 -0.13 -13.39
CA ASP A 23 -3.36 0.89 -13.05
C ASP A 23 -3.31 1.13 -11.54
N LEU A 24 -2.72 2.27 -11.16
CA LEU A 24 -2.56 2.69 -9.79
C LEU A 24 -3.91 3.08 -9.17
N ARG A 25 -4.83 3.65 -9.94
CA ARG A 25 -6.13 4.10 -9.42
C ARG A 25 -7.03 2.89 -9.15
N ALA A 26 -7.11 1.96 -10.09
CA ALA A 26 -7.91 0.75 -9.91
C ALA A 26 -7.43 -0.08 -8.70
N ALA A 27 -6.11 -0.15 -8.47
CA ALA A 27 -5.56 -0.82 -7.29
C ALA A 27 -5.95 -0.11 -5.99
N GLN A 28 -5.86 1.22 -5.95
CA GLN A 28 -6.29 2.00 -4.78
C GLN A 28 -7.78 1.78 -4.49
N ASP A 29 -8.65 1.94 -5.49
CA ASP A 29 -10.09 1.75 -5.33
C ASP A 29 -10.44 0.36 -4.81
N PHE A 30 -9.76 -0.69 -5.32
CA PHE A 30 -9.93 -2.06 -4.87
C PHE A 30 -9.53 -2.24 -3.39
N TYR A 31 -8.34 -1.79 -2.99
CA TYR A 31 -7.85 -1.98 -1.62
C TYR A 31 -8.54 -1.06 -0.61
N THR A 32 -9.03 0.11 -1.03
CA THR A 32 -9.95 0.91 -0.23
C THR A 32 -11.25 0.13 0.02
N ALA A 33 -11.83 -0.50 -0.99
CA ALA A 33 -13.08 -1.26 -0.83
C ALA A 33 -12.92 -2.55 -0.01
N VAL A 34 -11.80 -3.27 -0.17
CA VAL A 34 -11.59 -4.59 0.46
C VAL A 34 -10.94 -4.49 1.84
N LEU A 35 -9.95 -3.61 1.99
CA LEU A 35 -9.15 -3.51 3.22
C LEU A 35 -9.36 -2.19 3.97
N GLY A 36 -10.14 -1.25 3.43
CA GLY A 36 -10.35 0.06 4.06
C GLY A 36 -9.10 0.94 4.07
N TRP A 37 -8.15 0.70 3.15
CA TRP A 37 -6.90 1.47 3.13
C TRP A 37 -7.09 2.88 2.57
N ASP A 38 -6.36 3.82 3.17
CA ASP A 38 -6.20 5.18 2.68
C ASP A 38 -4.90 5.33 1.92
N PHE A 39 -4.90 6.13 0.84
CA PHE A 39 -3.73 6.29 -0.02
C PHE A 39 -3.20 7.71 0.00
N ARG A 40 -1.87 7.83 0.11
CA ARG A 40 -1.16 9.11 0.02
C ARG A 40 -0.14 9.05 -1.11
N SER A 41 -0.14 10.07 -1.96
CA SER A 41 0.86 10.25 -3.02
C SER A 41 2.25 10.31 -2.39
N GLY A 42 3.17 9.45 -2.84
CA GLY A 42 4.55 9.48 -2.36
C GLY A 42 5.41 10.50 -3.10
N THR A 43 6.63 10.71 -2.62
CA THR A 43 7.60 11.67 -3.19
C THR A 43 8.09 11.28 -4.60
N LEU A 44 7.81 10.06 -5.07
CA LEU A 44 8.14 9.59 -6.42
C LEU A 44 7.18 10.08 -7.53
N GLY A 45 6.20 10.94 -7.19
CA GLY A 45 5.23 11.51 -8.14
C GLY A 45 4.00 10.63 -8.36
N GLU A 46 3.21 10.91 -9.40
CA GLU A 46 1.92 10.24 -9.71
C GLU A 46 2.03 8.73 -10.02
N GLY A 47 3.24 8.18 -10.00
CA GLY A 47 3.52 6.76 -10.20
C GLY A 47 3.62 5.96 -8.90
N PHE A 48 3.51 6.55 -7.71
CA PHE A 48 3.67 5.82 -6.46
C PHE A 48 2.79 6.38 -5.34
N ALA A 49 2.12 5.49 -4.61
CA ALA A 49 1.29 5.81 -3.45
C ALA A 49 1.63 4.89 -2.26
N VAL A 50 1.49 5.43 -1.05
CA VAL A 50 1.62 4.67 0.20
C VAL A 50 0.23 4.41 0.77
N ALA A 51 -0.08 3.13 0.99
CA ALA A 51 -1.30 2.67 1.63
C ALA A 51 -1.16 2.77 3.16
N HIS A 52 -2.22 3.23 3.82
CA HIS A 52 -2.31 3.34 5.26
C HIS A 52 -3.53 2.57 5.75
N ALA A 53 -3.36 1.80 6.83
CA ALA A 53 -4.44 1.18 7.58
C ALA A 53 -4.50 1.86 8.95
N ASP A 54 -5.66 2.40 9.34
CA ASP A 54 -5.83 3.14 10.60
C ASP A 54 -4.78 4.24 10.83
N GLY A 55 -4.35 4.90 9.74
CA GLY A 55 -3.32 5.94 9.76
C GLY A 55 -1.87 5.46 9.82
N LEU A 56 -1.62 4.14 9.90
CA LEU A 56 -0.28 3.56 9.87
C LEU A 56 0.10 3.12 8.45
N PRO A 57 1.33 3.40 7.97
CA PRO A 57 1.76 2.99 6.64
C PRO A 57 1.99 1.47 6.59
N VAL A 58 1.32 0.78 5.65
CA VAL A 58 1.34 -0.69 5.55
C VAL A 58 1.84 -1.22 4.21
N ALA A 59 1.72 -0.44 3.13
CA ALA A 59 2.16 -0.89 1.81
C ALA A 59 2.58 0.28 0.90
N GLY A 60 3.44 -0.03 -0.07
CA GLY A 60 3.74 0.85 -1.21
C GLY A 60 3.14 0.28 -2.49
N ILE A 61 2.42 1.09 -3.26
CA ILE A 61 1.88 0.73 -4.57
C ILE A 61 2.52 1.62 -5.63
N GLY A 62 3.28 1.00 -6.53
CA GLY A 62 3.90 1.64 -7.67
C GLY A 62 3.20 1.30 -8.97
N ARG A 63 3.16 2.25 -9.90
CA ARG A 63 2.77 2.02 -11.28
C ARG A 63 3.97 1.46 -12.05
N ILE A 64 3.76 0.35 -12.74
CA ILE A 64 4.74 -0.23 -13.66
C ILE A 64 4.92 0.74 -14.82
N GLY A 65 6.14 1.25 -14.97
CA GLY A 65 6.53 2.02 -16.16
C GLY A 65 6.49 1.13 -17.41
N PRO A 66 6.18 1.69 -18.59
CA PRO A 66 6.18 0.90 -19.82
C PRO A 66 7.57 0.26 -20.03
N GLY A 67 7.64 -1.08 -20.03
CA GLY A 67 8.85 -1.85 -20.31
C GLY A 67 9.35 -2.79 -19.20
N LEU A 68 8.76 -2.78 -18.00
CA LEU A 68 9.11 -3.73 -16.94
C LEU A 68 8.23 -4.99 -17.04
N PRO A 69 8.81 -6.21 -17.04
CA PRO A 69 8.03 -7.45 -17.02
C PRO A 69 7.19 -7.52 -15.75
N THR A 70 5.93 -7.91 -15.89
CA THR A 70 5.12 -8.37 -14.75
C THR A 70 5.46 -9.84 -14.54
N ALA A 71 5.88 -10.20 -13.33
CA ALA A 71 6.13 -11.59 -12.93
C ALA A 71 4.82 -12.36 -12.74
#